data_AF-A0A2V7EUG9-F1
#
_entry.id   AF-A0A2V7EUG9-F1
#
_cell.length_a   1.000
_cell.length_b   1.000
_cell.length_c   1.000
_cell.angle_alpha   90.00
_cell.angle_beta   90.00
_cell.angle_gamma   90.00
#
_symmetry.space_group_name_H-M   'P 1'
#
loop_
_entity.id
_entity.type
_entity.pdbx_description
1 polymer ?
#
loop_
_entity_poly.entity_id
_entity_poly.type
_entity_poly.pdbx_seq_one_letter_code
_entity_poly.pdbx_strand_id
1 'polypeptide(L)'
;MTKAVLAEVRWWCLAVVAMVGLNACAPTVHGPPSPADYPRTRPELTRYTETSHYADVRKFLDSLRALRAPLAFGSIGKTTEGRDIPYVIASRPLVSTPAAAKQLGRPIVYVQGNIHAGEVEGKDALLALLRDLTFSNRPNALDSIVLIAVPIYNADGNERFASESVNRTEQNGPEMVGVRANAQNLDLNRDYVKAEAPETRASLAMFNTWDPDVFVDLHTTDGSFHGYALTYSPSLSPAAVFGGGYARDSLLPILRERMRARHGFEVFDYGNFLSDQPGLVADTSVREGWATYDARPRFGTNYYGIRGRMGILSEAYSHDSLARRIASTYAFVTEILSLVAEKGAAIKSLSARADSQPLAWGRSPDSLQIVPIRSELIATPRQAEVIREDLEKTVDSSITQPGVPRGERRTGRFGTIRMPVYDRFTSTLDRTPPAAYVVAPQATEVVALLRLHGIRVERSDSAWTARGEGFVIDSIITAPRTFQGHHEVRLKGRWERGVQAIPPKSFIVSTAQPRGALIVYLLEPESDDGFTTWNLFDRELQKGGRFPVTRIFDLRRGRAATRRSSASTTKPEN
;
A
#
# COMPACT_ATOMS: atom_id res chain seq x y z
N MET A 1 12.60 -27.11 98.80
CA MET A 1 11.54 -27.50 99.74
C MET A 1 10.22 -27.33 99.02
N THR A 2 9.58 -28.41 98.55
CA THR A 2 8.40 -29.05 99.20
C THR A 2 7.27 -28.06 99.43
N LYS A 3 6.00 -28.24 99.05
CA LYS A 3 5.13 -29.36 98.65
C LYS A 3 3.86 -28.65 98.11
N ALA A 4 3.27 -29.07 97.00
CA ALA A 4 2.13 -30.00 96.92
C ALA A 4 0.82 -29.56 97.62
N VAL A 5 -0.29 -29.91 96.94
CA VAL A 5 -1.71 -30.04 97.39
C VAL A 5 -2.58 -28.79 97.16
N LEU A 6 -3.31 -28.67 96.02
CA LEU A 6 -4.59 -29.31 95.63
C LEU A 6 -5.80 -28.88 96.49
N ALA A 7 -6.72 -28.12 95.87
CA ALA A 7 -8.15 -28.24 96.09
C ALA A 7 -8.88 -27.82 94.81
N GLU A 8 -9.62 -28.76 94.22
CA GLU A 8 -10.53 -28.58 93.09
C GLU A 8 -11.72 -27.69 93.46
N VAL A 9 -12.23 -26.91 92.50
CA VAL A 9 -13.67 -26.81 92.22
C VAL A 9 -13.87 -26.61 90.70
N ARG A 10 -14.62 -27.52 90.07
CA ARG A 10 -15.02 -27.52 88.66
C ARG A 10 -15.99 -26.38 88.34
N TRP A 11 -15.70 -25.60 87.28
CA TRP A 11 -16.70 -24.91 86.47
C TRP A 11 -16.33 -25.09 84.98
N TRP A 12 -17.26 -25.64 84.20
CA TRP A 12 -17.13 -25.80 82.75
C TRP A 12 -17.50 -24.48 82.06
N CYS A 13 -16.56 -23.86 81.38
CA CYS A 13 -16.83 -22.81 80.39
C CYS A 13 -16.28 -23.26 79.03
N LEU A 14 -17.19 -23.55 78.09
CA LEU A 14 -16.87 -23.75 76.67
C LEU A 14 -16.30 -22.44 76.11
N ALA A 15 -15.06 -22.46 75.61
CA ALA A 15 -14.48 -21.39 74.84
C ALA A 15 -14.88 -21.54 73.35
N VAL A 16 -15.54 -20.51 72.82
CA VAL A 16 -15.80 -20.34 71.39
C VAL A 16 -14.49 -19.95 70.70
N VAL A 17 -13.95 -20.83 69.86
CA VAL A 17 -12.84 -20.51 68.94
C VAL A 17 -13.46 -19.99 67.64
N ALA A 18 -13.28 -18.70 67.36
CA ALA A 18 -13.62 -18.09 66.09
C ALA A 18 -12.62 -18.56 65.01
N MET A 19 -13.09 -19.37 64.06
CA MET A 19 -12.34 -19.66 62.83
C MET A 19 -12.42 -18.46 61.89
N VAL A 20 -11.28 -17.79 61.70
CA VAL A 20 -11.09 -16.83 60.61
C VAL A 20 -10.97 -17.62 59.30
N GLY A 21 -12.02 -17.56 58.48
CA GLY A 21 -12.01 -18.11 57.12
C GLY A 21 -11.10 -17.28 56.22
N LEU A 22 -9.94 -17.82 55.88
CA LEU A 22 -9.14 -17.38 54.73
C LEU A 22 -9.91 -17.73 53.45
N ASN A 23 -10.68 -16.79 52.92
CA ASN A 23 -11.18 -16.86 51.56
C ASN A 23 -10.00 -16.70 50.60
N ALA A 24 -9.39 -17.82 50.22
CA ALA A 24 -8.55 -17.89 49.03
C ALA A 24 -9.44 -17.59 47.82
N CYS A 25 -9.27 -16.43 47.19
CA CYS A 25 -9.79 -16.17 45.85
C CYS A 25 -9.16 -17.20 44.90
N ALA A 26 -9.90 -18.26 44.60
CA ALA A 26 -9.57 -19.13 43.48
C ALA A 26 -9.59 -18.29 42.20
N PRO A 27 -8.57 -18.35 41.34
CA PRO A 27 -8.63 -17.71 40.03
C PRO A 27 -9.82 -18.30 39.28
N THR A 28 -10.75 -17.46 38.86
CA THR A 28 -11.83 -17.86 37.96
C THR A 28 -11.19 -18.39 36.67
N VAL A 29 -11.24 -19.71 36.49
CA VAL A 29 -10.90 -20.34 35.22
C VAL A 29 -12.00 -19.96 34.25
N HIS A 30 -11.83 -18.84 33.55
CA HIS A 30 -12.70 -18.50 32.44
C HIS A 30 -12.57 -19.60 31.38
N GLY A 31 -13.70 -20.23 31.04
CA GLY A 31 -13.77 -21.17 29.91
C GLY A 31 -13.37 -20.49 28.60
N PRO A 32 -13.24 -21.25 27.50
CA PRO A 32 -12.99 -20.65 26.19
C PRO A 32 -14.08 -19.60 25.89
N PRO A 33 -13.71 -18.45 25.30
CA PRO A 33 -14.68 -17.38 25.04
C PRO A 33 -15.78 -17.88 24.11
N SER A 34 -17.01 -17.52 24.43
CA SER A 34 -18.18 -17.77 23.58
C SER A 34 -18.35 -16.64 22.55
N PRO A 35 -19.12 -16.84 21.47
CA PRO A 35 -19.41 -15.77 20.52
C PRO A 35 -20.02 -14.51 21.14
N ALA A 36 -20.71 -14.62 22.28
CA ALA A 36 -21.25 -13.47 23.01
C ALA A 36 -20.16 -12.61 23.68
N ASP A 37 -18.97 -13.18 23.91
CA ASP A 37 -17.83 -12.51 24.53
C ASP A 37 -16.95 -11.77 23.52
N TYR A 38 -17.13 -12.02 22.21
CA TYR A 38 -16.26 -11.43 21.20
C TYR A 38 -16.53 -9.92 21.06
N PRO A 39 -15.48 -9.08 20.88
CA PRO A 39 -15.68 -7.65 20.73
C PRO A 39 -16.46 -7.34 19.46
N ARG A 40 -17.29 -6.30 19.55
CA ARG A 40 -18.04 -5.76 18.41
C ARG A 40 -17.42 -4.44 17.96
N THR A 41 -17.40 -4.20 16.65
CA THR A 41 -16.95 -2.93 16.06
C THR A 41 -17.96 -1.81 16.37
N ARG A 42 -17.57 -0.54 16.20
CA ARG A 42 -18.52 0.58 16.40
C ARG A 42 -19.75 0.46 15.49
N PRO A 43 -19.64 0.15 14.18
CA PRO A 43 -20.80 -0.12 13.35
C PRO A 43 -21.71 -1.23 13.89
N GLU A 44 -21.16 -2.37 14.34
CA GLU A 44 -21.99 -3.45 14.90
C GLU A 44 -22.74 -3.05 16.17
N LEU A 45 -22.15 -2.18 17.00
CA LEU A 45 -22.76 -1.66 18.22
C LEU A 45 -23.86 -0.64 17.93
N THR A 46 -23.71 0.16 16.86
CA THR A 46 -24.64 1.24 16.49
C THR A 46 -25.64 0.83 15.42
N ARG A 47 -25.64 -0.45 15.01
CA ARG A 47 -26.45 -0.96 13.87
C ARG A 47 -26.12 -0.22 12.57
N TYR A 48 -24.83 0.02 12.36
CA TYR A 48 -24.22 0.58 11.16
C TYR A 48 -24.59 2.03 10.87
N THR A 49 -24.92 2.82 11.90
CA THR A 49 -25.14 4.27 11.77
C THR A 49 -23.87 5.09 11.98
N GLU A 50 -22.82 4.50 12.55
CA GLU A 50 -21.55 5.18 12.86
C GLU A 50 -20.34 4.30 12.49
N THR A 51 -19.21 4.95 12.18
CA THR A 51 -17.90 4.29 12.02
C THR A 51 -17.04 4.43 13.28
N SER A 52 -16.01 3.59 13.41
CA SER A 52 -15.07 3.60 14.54
C SER A 52 -14.19 4.85 14.60
N HIS A 53 -14.10 5.48 15.76
CA HIS A 53 -12.99 6.39 16.08
C HIS A 53 -11.69 5.61 16.33
N TYR A 54 -10.56 6.31 16.40
CA TYR A 54 -9.28 5.71 16.79
C TYR A 54 -9.39 4.97 18.13
N ALA A 55 -10.06 5.58 19.12
CA ALA A 55 -10.29 4.97 20.42
C ALA A 55 -11.09 3.66 20.35
N ASP A 56 -12.09 3.57 19.46
CA ASP A 56 -12.87 2.35 19.24
C ASP A 56 -11.99 1.23 18.65
N VAL A 57 -11.15 1.56 17.66
CA VAL A 57 -10.19 0.62 17.08
C VAL A 57 -9.24 0.09 18.15
N ARG A 58 -8.65 0.96 18.97
CA ARG A 58 -7.75 0.55 20.06
C ARG A 58 -8.47 -0.34 21.08
N LYS A 59 -9.66 0.05 21.52
CA LYS A 59 -10.48 -0.72 22.46
C LYS A 59 -10.83 -2.11 21.91
N PHE A 60 -11.16 -2.22 20.63
CA PHE A 60 -11.43 -3.49 19.98
C PHE A 60 -10.21 -4.41 20.03
N LEU A 61 -9.03 -3.90 19.64
CA LEU A 61 -7.77 -4.66 19.66
C LEU A 61 -7.36 -5.06 21.08
N ASP A 62 -7.52 -4.16 22.05
CA ASP A 62 -7.23 -4.45 23.47
C ASP A 62 -8.18 -5.52 24.03
N SER A 63 -9.43 -5.57 23.56
CA SER A 63 -10.38 -6.62 23.93
C SER A 63 -9.95 -7.99 23.38
N LEU A 64 -9.47 -8.06 22.12
CA LEU A 64 -8.89 -9.29 21.58
C LEU A 64 -7.67 -9.76 22.40
N ARG A 65 -6.82 -8.82 22.84
CA ARG A 65 -5.68 -9.14 23.72
C ARG A 65 -6.15 -9.67 25.08
N ALA A 66 -7.19 -9.07 25.68
CA ALA A 66 -7.74 -9.52 26.95
C ALA A 66 -8.34 -10.93 26.87
N LEU A 67 -8.93 -11.29 25.73
CA LEU A 67 -9.41 -12.63 25.43
C LEU A 67 -8.29 -13.64 25.10
N ARG A 68 -7.01 -13.23 25.18
CA ARG A 68 -5.84 -14.03 24.83
C ARG A 68 -5.93 -14.62 23.42
N ALA A 69 -6.53 -13.86 22.49
CA ALA A 69 -6.57 -14.22 21.09
C ALA A 69 -5.14 -14.52 20.58
N PRO A 70 -4.90 -15.60 19.82
CA PRO A 70 -3.58 -15.97 19.31
C PRO A 70 -3.14 -15.05 18.17
N LEU A 71 -2.84 -13.80 18.54
CA LEU A 71 -2.50 -12.68 17.67
C LEU A 71 -1.27 -11.96 18.21
N ALA A 72 -0.43 -11.43 17.32
CA ALA A 72 0.65 -10.53 17.72
C ALA A 72 0.27 -9.09 17.35
N PHE A 73 0.42 -8.17 18.29
CA PHE A 73 0.01 -6.77 18.15
C PHE A 73 1.24 -5.88 18.12
N GLY A 74 1.20 -4.82 17.32
CA GLY A 74 2.25 -3.81 17.29
C GLY A 74 1.79 -2.52 16.66
N SER A 75 2.75 -1.67 16.32
CA SER A 75 2.53 -0.46 15.56
C SER A 75 3.57 -0.36 14.44
N ILE A 76 3.14 0.03 13.24
CA ILE A 76 4.08 0.24 12.12
C ILE A 76 4.87 1.54 12.29
N GLY A 77 4.35 2.49 13.07
CA GLY A 77 4.93 3.80 13.30
C GLY A 77 3.92 4.74 13.94
N LYS A 78 4.28 6.03 14.04
CA LYS A 78 3.40 7.08 14.56
C LYS A 78 2.97 8.02 13.44
N THR A 79 1.76 8.55 13.55
CA THR A 79 1.27 9.64 12.72
C THR A 79 1.94 10.98 13.08
N THR A 80 1.60 12.04 12.35
CA THR A 80 2.12 13.40 12.62
C THR A 80 1.71 13.91 14.00
N GLU A 81 0.47 13.63 14.42
CA GLU A 81 -0.05 14.03 15.74
C GLU A 81 0.30 13.00 16.84
N GLY A 82 1.15 12.02 16.54
CA GLY A 82 1.75 11.11 17.54
C GLY A 82 0.93 9.85 17.87
N ARG A 83 -0.18 9.60 17.16
CA ARG A 83 -0.99 8.38 17.32
C ARG A 83 -0.23 7.17 16.77
N ASP A 84 -0.25 6.05 17.48
CA ASP A 84 0.28 4.80 16.91
C ASP A 84 -0.58 4.38 15.73
N ILE A 85 0.03 3.86 14.68
CA ILE A 85 -0.67 3.19 13.58
C ILE A 85 -0.65 1.69 13.90
N PRO A 86 -1.73 1.10 14.45
CA PRO A 86 -1.69 -0.26 14.95
C PRO A 86 -1.67 -1.28 13.82
N TYR A 87 -0.96 -2.39 14.03
CA TYR A 87 -1.08 -3.59 13.20
C TYR A 87 -1.34 -4.82 14.06
N VAL A 88 -1.91 -5.84 13.42
CA VAL A 88 -2.10 -7.19 13.98
C VAL A 88 -1.51 -8.22 13.02
N ILE A 89 -0.71 -9.15 13.55
CA ILE A 89 -0.29 -10.35 12.83
C ILE A 89 -1.17 -11.52 13.26
N ALA A 90 -1.71 -12.23 12.28
CA ALA A 90 -2.53 -13.42 12.47
C ALA A 90 -2.03 -14.57 11.58
N SER A 91 -1.82 -15.74 12.17
CA SER A 91 -1.46 -16.98 11.47
C SER A 91 -1.65 -18.19 12.38
N ARG A 92 -1.75 -19.40 11.80
CA ARG A 92 -1.79 -20.67 12.54
C ARG A 92 -0.74 -21.66 12.02
N PRO A 93 0.36 -21.93 12.75
CA PRO A 93 0.69 -21.40 14.08
C PRO A 93 0.98 -19.89 14.06
N LEU A 94 0.83 -19.23 15.20
CA LEU A 94 1.13 -17.80 15.34
C LEU A 94 2.62 -17.54 15.13
N VAL A 95 2.94 -16.57 14.29
CA VAL A 95 4.28 -15.98 14.19
C VAL A 95 4.27 -14.52 14.64
N SER A 96 5.35 -14.09 15.27
CA SER A 96 5.52 -12.72 15.76
C SER A 96 6.75 -12.01 15.17
N THR A 97 7.56 -12.71 14.37
CA THR A 97 8.77 -12.15 13.76
C THR A 97 8.84 -12.44 12.26
N PRO A 98 9.51 -11.58 11.47
CA PRO A 98 9.73 -11.83 10.04
C PRO A 98 10.49 -13.12 9.75
N ALA A 99 11.47 -13.47 10.60
CA ALA A 99 12.24 -14.69 10.44
C ALA A 99 11.37 -15.94 10.58
N ALA A 100 10.49 -15.97 11.59
CA ALA A 100 9.54 -17.06 11.78
C ALA A 100 8.53 -17.13 10.61
N ALA A 101 8.02 -15.99 10.14
CA ALA A 101 7.12 -15.95 8.99
C ALA A 101 7.78 -16.49 7.71
N LYS A 102 9.05 -16.13 7.45
CA LYS A 102 9.82 -16.66 6.31
C LYS A 102 10.07 -18.17 6.44
N GLN A 103 10.36 -18.67 7.64
CA GLN A 103 10.54 -20.09 7.91
C GLN A 103 9.26 -20.91 7.66
N LEU A 104 8.08 -20.33 7.90
CA LEU A 104 6.81 -20.99 7.57
C LEU A 104 6.62 -21.20 6.05
N GLY A 105 7.32 -20.44 5.20
CA GLY A 105 7.25 -20.57 3.73
C GLY A 105 5.90 -20.18 3.12
N ARG A 106 5.00 -19.58 3.91
CA ARG A 106 3.65 -19.18 3.49
C ARG A 106 3.63 -17.77 2.88
N PRO A 107 2.63 -17.46 2.05
CA PRO A 107 2.41 -16.08 1.62
C PRO A 107 2.19 -15.15 2.81
N ILE A 108 2.88 -14.02 2.81
CA ILE A 108 2.64 -12.92 3.74
C ILE A 108 1.73 -11.92 3.04
N VAL A 109 0.58 -11.64 3.63
CA VAL A 109 -0.44 -10.72 3.09
C VAL A 109 -0.52 -9.51 3.99
N TYR A 110 -0.24 -8.33 3.44
CA TYR A 110 -0.48 -7.05 4.10
C TYR A 110 -1.81 -6.48 3.62
N VAL A 111 -2.74 -6.25 4.55
CA VAL A 111 -4.04 -5.62 4.27
C VAL A 111 -4.12 -4.34 5.10
N GLN A 112 -4.39 -3.22 4.44
CA GLN A 112 -4.67 -1.96 5.12
C GLN A 112 -6.03 -1.39 4.73
N GLY A 113 -6.61 -0.63 5.64
CA GLY A 113 -7.78 0.19 5.37
C GLY A 113 -7.59 1.61 5.84
N ASN A 114 -8.49 2.49 5.39
CA ASN A 114 -8.60 3.86 5.87
C ASN A 114 -7.33 4.69 5.59
N ILE A 115 -6.76 4.52 4.41
CA ILE A 115 -5.70 5.40 3.89
C ILE A 115 -6.25 6.79 3.58
N HIS A 116 -7.48 6.87 3.07
CA HIS A 116 -8.28 8.08 3.10
C HIS A 116 -9.29 7.98 4.24
N ALA A 117 -9.27 8.91 5.19
CA ALA A 117 -9.88 8.59 6.48
C ALA A 117 -11.42 8.61 6.51
N GLY A 118 -12.07 9.19 5.49
CA GLY A 118 -13.52 9.07 5.32
C GLY A 118 -13.97 7.80 4.56
N GLU A 119 -13.04 6.97 4.08
CA GLU A 119 -13.33 5.63 3.53
C GLU A 119 -13.21 4.64 4.68
N VAL A 120 -14.35 4.29 5.26
CA VAL A 120 -14.43 3.73 6.61
C VAL A 120 -14.57 2.21 6.63
N GLU A 121 -14.97 1.62 5.53
CA GLU A 121 -15.40 0.23 5.43
C GLU A 121 -14.25 -0.74 5.59
N GLY A 122 -13.11 -0.44 4.97
CA GLY A 122 -11.90 -1.25 5.10
C GLY A 122 -11.47 -1.40 6.55
N LYS A 123 -11.53 -0.32 7.33
CA LYS A 123 -11.19 -0.30 8.76
C LYS A 123 -12.12 -1.20 9.56
N ASP A 124 -13.42 -1.00 9.41
CA ASP A 124 -14.41 -1.70 10.22
C ASP A 124 -14.57 -3.17 9.80
N ALA A 125 -14.51 -3.47 8.50
CA ALA A 125 -14.55 -4.83 7.98
C ALA A 125 -13.31 -5.64 8.38
N LEU A 126 -12.12 -5.04 8.34
CA LEU A 126 -10.88 -5.74 8.70
C LEU A 126 -10.83 -6.11 10.19
N LEU A 127 -11.37 -5.26 11.07
CA LEU A 127 -11.50 -5.58 12.50
C LEU A 127 -12.44 -6.76 12.75
N ALA A 128 -13.64 -6.74 12.14
CA ALA A 128 -14.60 -7.84 12.24
C ALA A 128 -14.00 -9.15 11.71
N LEU A 129 -13.35 -9.10 10.53
CA LEU A 129 -12.71 -10.26 9.91
C LEU A 129 -11.60 -10.84 10.77
N LEU A 130 -10.75 -10.00 11.38
CA LEU A 130 -9.71 -10.46 12.30
C LEU A 130 -10.30 -11.26 13.46
N ARG A 131 -11.35 -10.74 14.12
CA ARG A 131 -12.06 -11.46 15.19
C ARG A 131 -12.60 -12.80 14.69
N ASP A 132 -13.31 -12.79 13.57
CA ASP A 132 -14.03 -13.97 13.07
C ASP A 132 -13.07 -15.06 12.60
N LEU A 133 -11.98 -14.71 11.90
CA LEU A 133 -10.94 -15.67 11.51
C LEU A 133 -10.20 -16.25 12.72
N THR A 134 -9.97 -15.44 13.75
CA THR A 134 -9.20 -15.84 14.93
C THR A 134 -9.96 -16.82 15.81
N PHE A 135 -11.25 -16.58 16.01
CA PHE A 135 -12.08 -17.42 16.87
C PHE A 135 -12.87 -18.51 16.12
N SER A 136 -12.68 -18.62 14.81
CA SER A 136 -13.27 -19.73 14.05
C SER A 136 -12.69 -21.06 14.49
N ASN A 137 -13.57 -22.00 14.78
CA ASN A 137 -13.23 -23.40 15.07
C ASN A 137 -13.03 -24.24 13.81
N ARG A 138 -13.18 -23.64 12.62
CA ARG A 138 -12.97 -24.32 11.33
C ARG A 138 -11.64 -23.90 10.71
N PRO A 139 -10.98 -24.78 9.92
CA PRO A 139 -9.86 -24.37 9.10
C PRO A 139 -10.22 -23.18 8.21
N ASN A 140 -9.32 -22.20 8.12
CA ASN A 140 -9.51 -20.99 7.33
C ASN A 140 -8.18 -20.50 6.76
N ALA A 141 -8.16 -19.33 6.12
CA ALA A 141 -6.98 -18.81 5.44
C ALA A 141 -5.74 -18.71 6.35
N LEU A 142 -5.90 -18.48 7.66
CA LEU A 142 -4.78 -18.35 8.60
C LEU A 142 -3.96 -19.64 8.75
N ASP A 143 -4.49 -20.80 8.35
CA ASP A 143 -3.76 -22.06 8.28
C ASP A 143 -2.74 -22.13 7.14
N SER A 144 -2.79 -21.18 6.20
CA SER A 144 -1.97 -21.21 4.97
C SER A 144 -1.31 -19.87 4.64
N ILE A 145 -1.61 -18.79 5.38
CA ILE A 145 -1.00 -17.47 5.19
C ILE A 145 -0.47 -16.90 6.51
N VAL A 146 0.32 -15.83 6.40
CA VAL A 146 0.57 -14.87 7.48
C VAL A 146 -0.11 -13.56 7.11
N LEU A 147 -1.12 -13.15 7.87
CA LEU A 147 -1.82 -11.88 7.67
C LEU A 147 -1.18 -10.79 8.54
N ILE A 148 -0.86 -9.65 7.94
CA ILE A 148 -0.54 -8.38 8.59
C ILE A 148 -1.70 -7.43 8.30
N ALA A 149 -2.49 -7.11 9.32
CA ALA A 149 -3.65 -6.25 9.19
C ALA A 149 -3.39 -4.87 9.82
N VAL A 150 -3.60 -3.80 9.05
CA VAL A 150 -3.43 -2.39 9.46
C VAL A 150 -4.77 -1.65 9.28
N PRO A 151 -5.68 -1.72 10.28
CA PRO A 151 -7.06 -1.29 10.10
C PRO A 151 -7.25 0.23 9.96
N ILE A 152 -6.38 1.04 10.59
CA ILE A 152 -6.52 2.50 10.63
C ILE A 152 -5.21 3.18 10.22
N TYR A 153 -4.94 3.20 8.91
CA TYR A 153 -3.68 3.73 8.39
C TYR A 153 -3.55 5.25 8.58
N ASN A 154 -4.59 6.02 8.25
CA ASN A 154 -4.64 7.47 8.43
C ASN A 154 -5.38 7.84 9.72
N ALA A 155 -4.78 7.54 10.88
CA ALA A 155 -5.42 7.77 12.17
C ALA A 155 -5.68 9.26 12.47
N ASP A 156 -4.83 10.17 12.00
CA ASP A 156 -5.04 11.61 12.24
C ASP A 156 -6.17 12.17 11.39
N GLY A 157 -6.22 11.81 10.10
CA GLY A 157 -7.35 12.14 9.24
C GLY A 157 -8.65 11.55 9.78
N ASN A 158 -8.59 10.36 10.39
CA ASN A 158 -9.75 9.70 10.97
C ASN A 158 -10.33 10.52 12.11
N GLU A 159 -9.52 11.14 12.97
CA GLU A 159 -10.06 11.88 14.11
C GLU A 159 -10.61 13.28 13.73
N ARG A 160 -10.44 13.72 12.49
CA ARG A 160 -11.00 14.99 11.98
C ARG A 160 -12.44 14.80 11.48
N PHE A 161 -13.31 14.35 12.39
CA PHE A 161 -14.72 14.12 12.09
C PHE A 161 -15.44 15.42 11.76
N ALA A 162 -16.15 15.42 10.65
CA ALA A 162 -17.18 16.39 10.29
C ALA A 162 -18.35 15.62 9.66
N SER A 163 -19.44 16.34 9.37
CA SER A 163 -20.57 15.72 8.67
C SER A 163 -20.11 15.12 7.33
N GLU A 164 -20.74 14.04 6.90
CA GLU A 164 -20.50 13.44 5.58
C GLU A 164 -20.61 14.50 4.47
N SER A 165 -21.61 15.37 4.54
CA SER A 165 -21.78 16.50 3.63
C SER A 165 -20.63 17.52 3.58
N VAL A 166 -19.69 17.47 4.52
CA VAL A 166 -18.47 18.30 4.53
C VAL A 166 -17.26 17.49 4.08
N ASN A 167 -17.10 16.27 4.59
CA ASN A 167 -15.87 15.50 4.39
C ASN A 167 -15.95 14.47 3.23
N ARG A 168 -17.14 14.08 2.78
CA ARG A 168 -17.41 12.96 1.86
C ARG A 168 -18.69 13.13 1.01
N THR A 169 -18.90 14.31 0.42
CA THR A 169 -20.13 14.69 -0.34
C THR A 169 -20.63 13.69 -1.39
N GLU A 170 -19.76 12.82 -1.91
CA GLU A 170 -20.06 11.84 -2.95
C GLU A 170 -20.47 10.46 -2.42
N GLN A 171 -20.47 10.25 -1.10
CA GLN A 171 -20.61 8.93 -0.49
C GLN A 171 -21.78 8.88 0.49
N ASN A 172 -22.60 7.82 0.37
CA ASN A 172 -23.66 7.51 1.32
C ASN A 172 -23.07 6.94 2.62
N GLY A 173 -22.53 7.82 3.46
CA GLY A 173 -21.75 7.48 4.64
C GLY A 173 -22.51 7.56 5.97
N PRO A 174 -21.85 7.14 7.07
CA PRO A 174 -22.34 7.52 8.39
C PRO A 174 -22.32 9.06 8.52
N GLU A 175 -23.16 9.60 9.40
CA GLU A 175 -23.32 11.05 9.57
C GLU A 175 -22.00 11.77 9.81
N MET A 176 -21.09 11.17 10.58
CA MET A 176 -19.77 11.73 10.88
C MET A 176 -18.66 10.84 10.34
N VAL A 177 -17.71 11.44 9.62
CA VAL A 177 -16.57 10.75 8.99
C VAL A 177 -15.31 11.59 9.02
N GLY A 178 -14.15 10.93 8.95
CA GLY A 178 -12.84 11.59 8.85
C GLY A 178 -12.60 12.24 7.49
N VAL A 179 -11.46 12.93 7.38
CA VAL A 179 -11.04 13.65 6.16
C VAL A 179 -10.10 12.80 5.30
N ARG A 180 -10.12 12.99 3.97
CA ARG A 180 -9.27 12.25 3.02
C ARG A 180 -7.78 12.31 3.35
N ALA A 181 -7.24 13.52 3.56
CA ALA A 181 -5.82 13.74 3.75
C ALA A 181 -5.34 13.39 5.18
N ASN A 182 -4.04 13.21 5.37
CA ASN A 182 -3.45 13.10 6.70
C ASN A 182 -3.35 14.47 7.40
N ALA A 183 -2.76 14.53 8.59
CA ALA A 183 -2.60 15.77 9.34
C ALA A 183 -1.75 16.84 8.64
N GLN A 184 -0.89 16.44 7.70
CA GLN A 184 -0.06 17.33 6.86
C GLN A 184 -0.76 17.74 5.57
N ASN A 185 -2.04 17.40 5.40
CA ASN A 185 -2.82 17.62 4.20
C ASN A 185 -2.27 16.88 2.95
N LEU A 186 -1.55 15.77 3.16
CA LEU A 186 -1.09 14.89 2.10
C LEU A 186 -2.13 13.80 1.81
N ASP A 187 -2.35 13.52 0.53
CA ASP A 187 -3.01 12.31 0.08
C ASP A 187 -1.99 11.16 0.15
N LEU A 188 -2.19 10.28 1.13
CA LEU A 188 -1.28 9.16 1.37
C LEU A 188 -1.24 8.16 0.21
N ASN A 189 -2.31 8.06 -0.60
CA ASN A 189 -2.33 7.25 -1.81
C ASN A 189 -1.73 7.99 -3.03
N ARG A 190 -0.92 9.02 -2.78
CA ARG A 190 -0.05 9.69 -3.75
C ARG A 190 1.40 9.79 -3.27
N ASP A 191 1.73 9.13 -2.15
CA ASP A 191 2.97 9.39 -1.42
C ASP A 191 4.01 8.26 -1.53
N TYR A 192 3.70 7.10 -2.14
CA TYR A 192 4.59 5.93 -2.09
C TYR A 192 5.97 6.10 -2.76
N VAL A 193 6.11 7.06 -3.70
CA VAL A 193 7.40 7.41 -4.32
C VAL A 193 8.16 8.46 -3.50
N LYS A 194 7.53 9.58 -3.16
CA LYS A 194 8.21 10.67 -2.43
C LYS A 194 8.39 10.38 -0.93
N ALA A 195 7.52 9.52 -0.39
CA ALA A 195 7.49 9.02 0.98
C ALA A 195 7.71 10.11 2.04
N GLU A 196 6.94 11.20 1.91
CA GLU A 196 7.05 12.35 2.80
C GLU A 196 6.26 12.16 4.09
N ALA A 197 5.12 11.47 4.01
CA ALA A 197 4.24 11.26 5.14
C ALA A 197 4.80 10.18 6.10
N PRO A 198 4.70 10.37 7.42
CA PRO A 198 5.18 9.40 8.39
C PRO A 198 4.47 8.03 8.26
N GLU A 199 3.21 8.02 7.86
CA GLU A 199 2.44 6.79 7.58
C GLU A 199 3.10 5.96 6.46
N THR A 200 3.45 6.61 5.34
CA THR A 200 4.13 5.97 4.21
C THR A 200 5.51 5.46 4.59
N ARG A 201 6.29 6.24 5.35
CA ARG A 201 7.61 5.81 5.85
C ARG A 201 7.49 4.57 6.73
N ALA A 202 6.47 4.52 7.60
CA ALA A 202 6.16 3.39 8.45
C ALA A 202 5.75 2.14 7.62
N SER A 203 4.89 2.31 6.61
CA SER A 203 4.51 1.25 5.67
C SER A 203 5.73 0.68 4.95
N LEU A 204 6.58 1.55 4.40
CA LEU A 204 7.82 1.13 3.72
C LEU A 204 8.76 0.38 4.67
N ALA A 205 8.93 0.83 5.91
CA ALA A 205 9.75 0.14 6.90
C ALA A 205 9.20 -1.25 7.24
N MET A 206 7.89 -1.38 7.43
CA MET A 206 7.19 -2.66 7.63
C MET A 206 7.41 -3.58 6.43
N PHE A 207 7.20 -3.08 5.20
CA PHE A 207 7.40 -3.82 3.96
C PHE A 207 8.86 -4.23 3.73
N ASN A 208 9.83 -3.42 4.15
CA ASN A 208 11.24 -3.78 4.05
C ASN A 208 11.61 -4.92 5.02
N THR A 209 10.94 -4.96 6.16
CA THR A 209 11.21 -5.91 7.24
C THR A 209 10.51 -7.24 7.03
N TRP A 210 9.21 -7.19 6.72
CA TRP A 210 8.36 -8.37 6.54
C TRP A 210 8.36 -8.93 5.11
N ASP A 211 8.60 -8.06 4.13
CA ASP A 211 8.55 -8.38 2.70
C ASP A 211 7.28 -9.15 2.26
N PRO A 212 6.08 -8.56 2.43
CA PRO A 212 4.82 -9.18 2.01
C PRO A 212 4.81 -9.58 0.53
N ASP A 213 4.21 -10.72 0.23
CA ASP A 213 4.00 -11.21 -1.13
C ASP A 213 2.78 -10.52 -1.79
N VAL A 214 1.80 -10.14 -0.98
CA VAL A 214 0.54 -9.50 -1.39
C VAL A 214 0.28 -8.23 -0.56
N PHE A 215 -0.07 -7.14 -1.24
CA PHE A 215 -0.53 -5.88 -0.68
C PHE A 215 -1.99 -5.65 -1.08
N VAL A 216 -2.85 -5.41 -0.10
CA VAL A 216 -4.27 -5.09 -0.30
C VAL A 216 -4.58 -3.75 0.36
N ASP A 217 -5.14 -2.84 -0.42
CA ASP A 217 -5.54 -1.51 0.05
C ASP A 217 -7.06 -1.33 -0.12
N LEU A 218 -7.76 -1.04 0.98
CA LEU A 218 -9.22 -1.01 1.01
C LEU A 218 -9.74 0.44 0.98
N HIS A 219 -10.39 0.79 -0.13
CA HIS A 219 -10.98 2.10 -0.43
C HIS A 219 -12.49 2.00 -0.70
N THR A 220 -13.12 3.14 -0.91
CA THR A 220 -14.50 3.35 -1.36
C THR A 220 -14.48 4.42 -2.43
N THR A 221 -15.10 4.13 -3.57
CA THR A 221 -14.98 4.99 -4.76
C THR A 221 -15.55 6.37 -4.49
N ASP A 222 -15.02 7.41 -5.13
CA ASP A 222 -15.69 8.72 -5.16
C ASP A 222 -16.87 8.74 -6.16
N GLY A 223 -17.16 7.60 -6.80
CA GLY A 223 -18.47 7.28 -7.36
C GLY A 223 -18.56 7.28 -8.88
N SER A 224 -19.40 6.37 -9.36
CA SER A 224 -20.19 6.46 -10.60
C SER A 224 -21.44 5.58 -10.41
N PHE A 225 -22.52 5.83 -11.15
CA PHE A 225 -23.79 5.15 -10.88
C PHE A 225 -23.85 3.77 -11.55
N HIS A 226 -23.44 2.74 -10.81
CA HIS A 226 -23.31 1.36 -11.31
C HIS A 226 -23.92 0.32 -10.36
N GLY A 227 -24.15 -0.91 -10.85
CA GLY A 227 -24.76 -1.99 -10.07
C GLY A 227 -23.81 -2.89 -9.29
N TYR A 228 -22.51 -2.59 -9.25
CA TYR A 228 -21.53 -3.36 -8.49
C TYR A 228 -21.50 -2.95 -7.02
N ALA A 229 -21.42 -3.92 -6.10
CA ALA A 229 -21.29 -3.68 -4.67
C ALA A 229 -19.87 -3.24 -4.25
N LEU A 230 -18.89 -3.62 -5.09
CA LEU A 230 -17.48 -3.27 -4.95
C LEU A 230 -16.80 -3.46 -6.30
N THR A 231 -15.86 -2.59 -6.63
CA THR A 231 -14.96 -2.78 -7.77
C THR A 231 -13.52 -2.89 -7.28
N TYR A 232 -12.61 -3.42 -8.10
CA TYR A 232 -11.23 -3.68 -7.67
C TYR A 232 -10.23 -3.44 -8.78
N SER A 233 -8.97 -3.19 -8.41
CA SER A 233 -7.90 -3.02 -9.39
C SER A 233 -6.64 -3.76 -8.96
N PRO A 234 -6.02 -4.57 -9.83
CA PRO A 234 -4.65 -5.02 -9.63
C PRO A 234 -3.68 -3.84 -9.88
N SER A 235 -2.37 -4.08 -9.80
CA SER A 235 -1.41 -3.10 -10.34
C SER A 235 -1.72 -2.80 -11.82
N LEU A 236 -1.78 -1.51 -12.14
CA LEU A 236 -1.99 -0.97 -13.47
C LEU A 236 -0.67 -0.67 -14.19
N SER A 237 0.43 -0.52 -13.43
CA SER A 237 1.76 -0.25 -13.99
C SER A 237 2.23 -1.39 -14.92
N PRO A 238 2.61 -1.10 -16.18
CA PRO A 238 3.23 -2.09 -17.06
C PRO A 238 4.57 -2.64 -16.52
N ALA A 239 5.22 -1.92 -15.61
CA ALA A 239 6.43 -2.40 -14.93
C ALA A 239 6.16 -3.47 -13.84
N ALA A 240 4.90 -3.72 -13.48
CA ALA A 240 4.49 -4.75 -12.52
C ALA A 240 4.32 -6.15 -13.15
N VAL A 241 5.41 -6.65 -13.77
CA VAL A 241 5.38 -7.83 -14.68
C VAL A 241 4.83 -9.10 -14.03
N PHE A 242 5.23 -9.42 -12.79
CA PHE A 242 4.90 -10.71 -12.17
C PHE A 242 3.57 -10.70 -11.42
N GLY A 243 3.50 -9.91 -10.34
CA GLY A 243 2.32 -9.88 -9.47
C GLY A 243 1.10 -9.24 -10.11
N GLY A 244 1.29 -8.22 -10.96
CA GLY A 244 0.21 -7.45 -11.58
C GLY A 244 -0.60 -8.28 -12.58
N GLY A 245 0.08 -8.94 -13.53
CA GLY A 245 -0.58 -9.77 -14.55
C GLY A 245 -1.31 -10.97 -13.94
N TYR A 246 -0.70 -11.68 -13.00
CA TYR A 246 -1.32 -12.84 -12.36
C TYR A 246 -2.56 -12.46 -11.53
N ALA A 247 -2.53 -11.34 -10.79
CA ALA A 247 -3.70 -10.85 -10.07
C ALA A 247 -4.87 -10.63 -11.03
N ARG A 248 -4.60 -9.88 -12.11
CA ARG A 248 -5.59 -9.50 -13.11
C ARG A 248 -6.20 -10.67 -13.86
N ASP A 249 -5.35 -11.55 -14.40
CA ASP A 249 -5.76 -12.50 -15.43
C ASP A 249 -6.02 -13.90 -14.87
N SER A 250 -5.72 -14.14 -13.59
CA SER A 250 -5.89 -15.45 -12.96
C SER A 250 -6.63 -15.41 -11.62
N LEU A 251 -6.26 -14.51 -10.70
CA LEU A 251 -6.84 -14.51 -9.36
C LEU A 251 -8.20 -13.78 -9.30
N LEU A 252 -8.26 -12.55 -9.81
CA LEU A 252 -9.43 -11.69 -9.73
C LEU A 252 -10.67 -12.20 -10.50
N PRO A 253 -10.55 -12.90 -11.65
CA PRO A 253 -11.71 -13.51 -12.29
C PRO A 253 -12.38 -14.58 -11.40
N ILE A 254 -11.58 -15.41 -10.72
CA ILE A 254 -12.09 -16.41 -9.77
C ILE A 254 -12.74 -15.71 -8.57
N LEU A 255 -12.14 -14.63 -8.07
CA LEU A 255 -12.71 -13.83 -7.00
C LEU A 255 -14.09 -13.29 -7.38
N ARG A 256 -14.25 -12.75 -8.59
CA ARG A 256 -15.53 -12.23 -9.09
C ARG A 256 -16.62 -13.29 -9.06
N GLU A 257 -16.32 -14.48 -9.57
CA GLU A 257 -17.25 -15.61 -9.55
C GLU A 257 -17.65 -16.00 -8.13
N ARG A 258 -16.69 -16.02 -7.19
CA ARG A 258 -16.95 -16.36 -5.78
C ARG A 258 -17.77 -15.30 -5.06
N MET A 259 -17.50 -14.02 -5.30
CA MET A 259 -18.28 -12.91 -4.74
C MET A 259 -19.75 -13.04 -5.14
N ARG A 260 -20.02 -13.32 -6.42
CA ARG A 260 -21.38 -13.58 -6.90
C ARG A 260 -21.98 -14.84 -6.27
N ALA A 261 -21.31 -15.97 -6.38
CA ALA A 261 -21.88 -17.28 -6.03
C ALA A 261 -22.03 -17.51 -4.52
N ARG A 262 -21.15 -16.94 -3.69
CA ARG A 262 -21.12 -17.20 -2.24
C ARG A 262 -21.73 -16.08 -1.41
N HIS A 263 -21.67 -14.85 -1.92
CA HIS A 263 -22.07 -13.66 -1.16
C HIS A 263 -23.17 -12.84 -1.85
N GLY A 264 -23.54 -13.19 -3.10
CA GLY A 264 -24.55 -12.44 -3.85
C GLY A 264 -24.12 -11.02 -4.24
N PHE A 265 -22.82 -10.74 -4.21
CA PHE A 265 -22.27 -9.45 -4.59
C PHE A 265 -21.73 -9.47 -6.02
N GLU A 266 -22.30 -8.64 -6.88
CA GLU A 266 -21.68 -8.31 -8.16
C GLU A 266 -20.47 -7.41 -7.94
N VAL A 267 -19.33 -7.80 -8.51
CA VAL A 267 -18.07 -7.04 -8.45
C VAL A 267 -17.41 -7.00 -9.82
N PHE A 268 -16.60 -5.98 -10.07
CA PHE A 268 -15.98 -5.78 -11.38
C PHE A 268 -14.62 -5.09 -11.31
N ASP A 269 -13.92 -5.03 -12.44
CA ASP A 269 -12.69 -4.23 -12.55
C ASP A 269 -13.03 -2.76 -12.32
N TYR A 270 -12.18 -2.06 -11.55
CA TYR A 270 -12.38 -0.68 -11.19
C TYR A 270 -12.42 0.23 -12.42
N GLY A 271 -13.39 1.12 -12.42
CA GLY A 271 -13.44 2.25 -13.33
C GLY A 271 -14.66 3.12 -13.07
N ASN A 272 -14.78 4.17 -13.87
CA ASN A 272 -15.93 5.05 -13.90
C ASN A 272 -16.38 5.24 -15.35
N PHE A 273 -17.64 5.64 -15.54
CA PHE A 273 -18.14 6.03 -16.86
C PHE A 273 -17.47 7.34 -17.29
N LEU A 274 -16.76 7.31 -18.42
CA LEU A 274 -16.09 8.49 -18.98
C LEU A 274 -17.07 9.63 -19.29
N SER A 275 -18.34 9.30 -19.57
CA SER A 275 -19.41 10.28 -19.76
C SER A 275 -19.68 11.12 -18.51
N ASP A 276 -19.47 10.53 -17.32
CA ASP A 276 -19.83 11.13 -16.05
C ASP A 276 -18.66 11.95 -15.49
N GLN A 277 -17.44 11.71 -15.99
CA GLN A 277 -16.22 12.42 -15.61
C GLN A 277 -15.39 12.85 -16.84
N PRO A 278 -15.83 13.86 -17.60
CA PRO A 278 -15.07 14.40 -18.72
C PRO A 278 -13.69 14.87 -18.26
N GLY A 279 -12.62 14.24 -18.78
CA GLY A 279 -11.23 14.54 -18.41
C GLY A 279 -10.56 13.55 -17.45
N LEU A 280 -11.26 12.47 -17.04
CA LEU A 280 -10.65 11.35 -16.29
C LEU A 280 -9.47 10.73 -17.05
N VAL A 281 -9.52 10.76 -18.38
CA VAL A 281 -8.44 10.34 -19.27
C VAL A 281 -7.91 11.57 -19.99
N ALA A 282 -6.58 11.74 -19.97
CA ALA A 282 -5.91 12.87 -20.62
C ALA A 282 -6.06 12.85 -22.16
N ASP A 283 -6.28 11.67 -22.73
CA ASP A 283 -6.61 11.50 -24.14
C ASP A 283 -8.11 11.78 -24.39
N THR A 284 -8.40 12.93 -24.97
CA THR A 284 -9.76 13.39 -25.30
C THR A 284 -10.38 12.71 -26.52
N SER A 285 -9.66 11.82 -27.21
CA SER A 285 -10.19 11.07 -28.36
C SER A 285 -11.14 9.94 -27.93
N VAL A 286 -11.02 9.47 -26.68
CA VAL A 286 -11.93 8.51 -26.07
C VAL A 286 -13.01 9.27 -25.29
N ARG A 287 -14.23 9.26 -25.81
CA ARG A 287 -15.37 10.00 -25.22
C ARG A 287 -16.33 9.13 -24.41
N GLU A 288 -16.26 7.81 -24.56
CA GLU A 288 -17.20 6.87 -23.98
C GLU A 288 -16.47 5.58 -23.55
N GLY A 289 -16.90 4.99 -22.43
CA GLY A 289 -16.36 3.74 -21.90
C GLY A 289 -16.25 3.74 -20.38
N TRP A 290 -15.82 2.59 -19.86
CA TRP A 290 -15.50 2.37 -18.45
C TRP A 290 -13.98 2.41 -18.27
N ALA A 291 -13.46 3.40 -17.54
CA ALA A 291 -12.03 3.63 -17.46
C ALA A 291 -11.51 3.62 -16.02
N THR A 292 -10.37 2.94 -15.83
CA THR A 292 -9.68 2.83 -14.55
C THR A 292 -8.85 4.09 -14.21
N TYR A 293 -8.18 4.08 -13.06
CA TYR A 293 -7.31 5.18 -12.62
C TYR A 293 -5.87 5.08 -13.20
N ASP A 294 -5.00 5.95 -12.74
CA ASP A 294 -3.63 6.13 -13.22
C ASP A 294 -2.65 4.98 -12.84
N ALA A 295 -1.69 4.68 -13.72
CA ALA A 295 -0.73 3.57 -13.58
C ALA A 295 0.56 3.90 -12.80
N ARG A 296 0.76 5.16 -12.42
CA ARG A 296 2.01 5.61 -11.79
C ARG A 296 2.19 5.01 -10.38
N PRO A 297 3.44 4.80 -9.93
CA PRO A 297 3.74 4.22 -8.62
C PRO A 297 3.51 5.14 -7.41
N ARG A 298 2.98 6.36 -7.56
CA ARG A 298 2.48 7.14 -6.41
C ARG A 298 1.38 6.42 -5.63
N PHE A 299 0.65 5.52 -6.28
CA PHE A 299 -0.35 4.64 -5.68
C PHE A 299 0.31 3.36 -5.14
N GLY A 300 -0.08 2.93 -3.93
CA GLY A 300 0.53 1.77 -3.27
C GLY A 300 0.46 0.49 -4.08
N THR A 301 -0.70 0.24 -4.71
CA THR A 301 -0.96 -0.93 -5.56
C THR A 301 0.03 -1.03 -6.72
N ASN A 302 0.28 0.09 -7.40
CA ASN A 302 1.24 0.18 -8.50
C ASN A 302 2.68 0.10 -7.98
N TYR A 303 2.99 0.82 -6.90
CA TYR A 303 4.31 0.81 -6.26
C TYR A 303 4.79 -0.60 -5.88
N TYR A 304 3.95 -1.33 -5.15
CA TYR A 304 4.28 -2.70 -4.74
C TYR A 304 4.22 -3.68 -5.92
N GLY A 305 3.40 -3.39 -6.94
CA GLY A 305 3.44 -4.06 -8.23
C GLY A 305 4.83 -4.01 -8.89
N ILE A 306 5.43 -2.81 -9.00
CA ILE A 306 6.77 -2.62 -9.56
C ILE A 306 7.85 -3.32 -8.70
N ARG A 307 7.63 -3.42 -7.39
CA ARG A 307 8.48 -4.23 -6.50
C ARG A 307 8.31 -5.75 -6.69
N GLY A 308 7.48 -6.18 -7.64
CA GLY A 308 7.28 -7.59 -7.92
C GLY A 308 6.34 -8.29 -6.94
N ARG A 309 5.54 -7.54 -6.20
CA ARG A 309 4.50 -8.06 -5.29
C ARG A 309 3.14 -7.96 -5.94
N MET A 310 2.18 -8.71 -5.42
CA MET A 310 0.80 -8.61 -5.89
C MET A 310 0.12 -7.43 -5.20
N GLY A 311 -0.18 -6.36 -5.93
CA GLY A 311 -1.01 -5.26 -5.44
C GLY A 311 -2.47 -5.46 -5.83
N ILE A 312 -3.39 -5.31 -4.87
CA ILE A 312 -4.84 -5.27 -5.10
C ILE A 312 -5.42 -4.07 -4.35
N LEU A 313 -6.22 -3.28 -5.04
CA LEU A 313 -7.04 -2.21 -4.46
C LEU A 313 -8.51 -2.61 -4.55
N SER A 314 -9.29 -2.31 -3.52
CA SER A 314 -10.76 -2.43 -3.57
C SER A 314 -11.42 -1.07 -3.43
N GLU A 315 -12.59 -0.91 -4.04
CA GLU A 315 -13.39 0.31 -4.04
C GLU A 315 -14.83 -0.10 -3.77
N ALA A 316 -15.25 -0.05 -2.50
CA ALA A 316 -16.64 -0.29 -2.13
C ALA A 316 -17.55 0.75 -2.81
N TYR A 317 -18.79 0.38 -3.11
CA TYR A 317 -19.70 1.26 -3.84
C TYR A 317 -20.19 2.42 -2.97
N SER A 318 -19.89 3.66 -3.39
CA SER A 318 -20.15 4.89 -2.61
C SER A 318 -21.60 5.06 -2.19
N HIS A 319 -22.57 4.68 -3.04
CA HIS A 319 -23.99 4.96 -2.82
C HIS A 319 -24.76 3.81 -2.15
N ASP A 320 -24.09 2.71 -1.80
CA ASP A 320 -24.65 1.68 -0.91
C ASP A 320 -24.66 2.17 0.54
N SER A 321 -25.53 1.61 1.38
CA SER A 321 -25.53 1.93 2.81
C SER A 321 -24.23 1.47 3.47
N LEU A 322 -23.82 2.13 4.57
CA LEU A 322 -22.63 1.75 5.34
C LEU A 322 -22.59 0.25 5.66
N ALA A 323 -23.72 -0.33 6.09
CA ALA A 323 -23.85 -1.76 6.36
C ALA A 323 -23.47 -2.63 5.14
N ARG A 324 -24.00 -2.27 3.96
CA ARG A 324 -23.76 -3.03 2.72
C ARG A 324 -22.33 -2.85 2.21
N ARG A 325 -21.76 -1.65 2.32
CA ARG A 325 -20.36 -1.37 1.93
C ARG A 325 -19.38 -2.13 2.84
N ILE A 326 -19.63 -2.19 4.15
CA ILE A 326 -18.85 -3.03 5.09
C ILE A 326 -19.00 -4.52 4.73
N ALA A 327 -20.22 -4.98 4.43
CA ALA A 327 -20.48 -6.39 4.09
C ALA A 327 -19.78 -6.81 2.79
N SER A 328 -19.82 -5.99 1.73
CA SER A 328 -19.14 -6.29 0.46
C SER A 328 -17.62 -6.28 0.64
N THR A 329 -17.08 -5.34 1.42
CA THR A 329 -15.65 -5.28 1.76
C THR A 329 -15.21 -6.49 2.59
N TYR A 330 -15.97 -6.88 3.60
CA TYR A 330 -15.70 -8.07 4.42
C TYR A 330 -15.65 -9.34 3.55
N ALA A 331 -16.65 -9.53 2.69
CA ALA A 331 -16.71 -10.66 1.78
C ALA A 331 -15.53 -10.67 0.80
N PHE A 332 -15.18 -9.50 0.24
CA PHE A 332 -14.07 -9.34 -0.67
C PHE A 332 -12.73 -9.73 -0.04
N VAL A 333 -12.43 -9.22 1.16
CA VAL A 333 -11.19 -9.55 1.87
C VAL A 333 -11.18 -11.04 2.24
N THR A 334 -12.31 -11.60 2.67
CA THR A 334 -12.43 -13.04 2.95
C THR A 334 -12.04 -13.89 1.73
N GLU A 335 -12.56 -13.56 0.55
CA GLU A 335 -12.27 -14.29 -0.69
C GLU A 335 -10.83 -14.07 -1.17
N ILE A 336 -10.26 -12.87 -1.03
CA ILE A 336 -8.83 -12.65 -1.31
C ILE A 336 -7.98 -13.55 -0.43
N LEU A 337 -8.19 -13.54 0.90
CA LEU A 337 -7.35 -14.32 1.82
C LEU A 337 -7.49 -15.82 1.54
N SER A 338 -8.70 -16.30 1.22
CA SER A 338 -8.93 -17.68 0.80
C SER A 338 -8.18 -18.00 -0.49
N LEU A 339 -8.22 -17.14 -1.51
CA LEU A 339 -7.52 -17.37 -2.77
C LEU A 339 -6.01 -17.33 -2.62
N VAL A 340 -5.48 -16.44 -1.79
CA VAL A 340 -4.04 -16.41 -1.49
C VAL A 340 -3.61 -17.67 -0.75
N ALA A 341 -4.42 -18.16 0.19
CA ALA A 341 -4.19 -19.44 0.86
C ALA A 341 -4.15 -20.61 -0.14
N GLU A 342 -5.08 -20.65 -1.09
CA GLU A 342 -5.17 -21.71 -2.10
C GLU A 342 -4.08 -21.64 -3.18
N LYS A 343 -3.68 -20.42 -3.56
CA LYS A 343 -2.71 -20.16 -4.64
C LYS A 343 -1.30 -19.84 -4.12
N GLY A 344 -1.04 -20.08 -2.85
CA GLY A 344 0.15 -19.61 -2.16
C GLY A 344 1.46 -20.00 -2.85
N ALA A 345 1.59 -21.24 -3.32
CA ALA A 345 2.80 -21.68 -4.03
C ALA A 345 3.08 -20.88 -5.31
N ALA A 346 2.05 -20.57 -6.10
CA ALA A 346 2.19 -19.77 -7.32
C ALA A 346 2.61 -18.33 -6.98
N ILE A 347 1.99 -17.74 -5.95
CA ILE A 347 2.31 -16.38 -5.49
C ILE A 347 3.76 -16.31 -4.99
N LYS A 348 4.19 -17.23 -4.12
CA LYS A 348 5.59 -17.30 -3.65
C LYS A 348 6.58 -17.46 -4.79
N SER A 349 6.26 -18.31 -5.78
CA SER A 349 7.10 -18.51 -6.96
C SER A 349 7.22 -17.23 -7.79
N LEU A 350 6.13 -16.48 -7.97
CA LEU A 350 6.16 -15.20 -8.68
C LEU A 350 6.97 -14.14 -7.95
N SER A 351 6.82 -14.02 -6.63
CA SER A 351 7.63 -13.10 -5.81
C SER A 351 9.12 -13.46 -5.86
N ALA A 352 9.48 -14.75 -5.75
CA ALA A 352 10.85 -15.21 -5.86
C ALA A 352 11.46 -14.95 -7.26
N ARG A 353 10.68 -15.13 -8.32
CA ARG A 353 11.08 -14.76 -9.69
C ARG A 353 11.33 -13.26 -9.81
N ALA A 354 10.47 -12.44 -9.21
CA ALA A 354 10.64 -11.00 -9.22
C ALA A 354 11.90 -10.54 -8.49
N ASP A 355 12.26 -11.22 -7.40
CA ASP A 355 13.47 -10.89 -6.63
C ASP A 355 14.75 -11.35 -7.33
N SER A 356 14.69 -12.47 -8.06
CA SER A 356 15.85 -13.06 -8.72
C SER A 356 16.13 -12.48 -10.11
N GLN A 357 15.11 -12.04 -10.85
CA GLN A 357 15.27 -11.54 -12.21
C GLN A 357 16.23 -10.32 -12.29
N PRO A 358 16.11 -9.28 -11.45
CA PRO A 358 17.05 -8.18 -11.45
C PRO A 358 18.50 -8.56 -11.15
N LEU A 359 18.73 -9.62 -10.36
CA LEU A 359 20.09 -10.12 -10.07
C LEU A 359 20.82 -10.59 -11.33
N ALA A 360 20.08 -10.99 -12.37
CA ALA A 360 20.64 -11.34 -13.66
C ALA A 360 21.02 -10.11 -14.50
N TRP A 361 20.34 -8.96 -14.33
CA TRP A 361 20.59 -7.74 -15.11
C TRP A 361 22.02 -7.21 -14.93
N GLY A 362 22.47 -7.09 -13.68
CA GLY A 362 23.83 -6.61 -13.40
C GLY A 362 24.94 -7.59 -13.79
N ARG A 363 24.59 -8.83 -14.18
CA ARG A 363 25.55 -9.82 -14.72
C ARG A 363 25.61 -9.78 -16.25
N SER A 364 24.53 -9.38 -16.92
CA SER A 364 24.42 -9.29 -18.36
C SER A 364 23.46 -8.16 -18.75
N PRO A 365 23.95 -6.90 -18.86
CA PRO A 365 23.12 -5.73 -19.21
C PRO A 365 22.43 -5.87 -20.57
N ASP A 366 22.93 -6.75 -21.44
CA ASP A 366 22.38 -7.04 -22.77
C ASP A 366 21.19 -8.03 -22.73
N SER A 367 20.73 -8.44 -21.54
CA SER A 367 19.49 -9.22 -21.46
C SER A 367 18.32 -8.37 -21.97
N LEU A 368 17.42 -8.94 -22.77
CA LEU A 368 16.23 -8.32 -23.41
C LEU A 368 15.17 -7.81 -22.39
N GLN A 369 15.60 -7.35 -21.24
CA GLN A 369 14.77 -6.99 -20.10
C GLN A 369 14.62 -5.48 -20.08
N ILE A 370 13.38 -5.04 -20.14
CA ILE A 370 12.97 -3.65 -20.23
C ILE A 370 12.11 -3.28 -19.02
N VAL A 371 12.28 -2.07 -18.53
CA VAL A 371 11.43 -1.47 -17.50
C VAL A 371 10.66 -0.32 -18.15
N PRO A 372 9.32 -0.43 -18.26
CA PRO A 372 8.48 0.69 -18.62
C PRO A 372 8.60 1.80 -17.58
N ILE A 373 8.97 3.00 -18.01
CA ILE A 373 9.09 4.21 -17.15
C ILE A 373 8.10 5.30 -17.53
N ARG A 374 7.34 5.09 -18.61
CA ARG A 374 6.15 5.85 -18.97
C ARG A 374 5.10 4.92 -19.54
N SER A 375 3.84 5.27 -19.32
CA SER A 375 2.73 4.48 -19.81
C SER A 375 1.54 5.33 -20.20
N GLU A 376 0.65 4.75 -21.01
CA GLU A 376 -0.63 5.31 -21.37
C GLU A 376 -1.69 4.21 -21.42
N LEU A 377 -2.97 4.58 -21.37
CA LEU A 377 -4.06 3.60 -21.50
C LEU A 377 -3.97 2.86 -22.84
N ILE A 378 -4.36 1.60 -22.86
CA ILE A 378 -4.39 0.82 -24.11
C ILE A 378 -5.32 1.46 -25.15
N ALA A 379 -4.86 1.53 -26.40
CA ALA A 379 -5.66 2.03 -27.51
C ALA A 379 -6.79 1.06 -27.94
N THR A 380 -6.65 -0.23 -27.64
CA THR A 380 -7.60 -1.28 -28.02
C THR A 380 -8.19 -1.95 -26.77
N PRO A 381 -9.18 -1.33 -26.12
CA PRO A 381 -9.85 -1.89 -24.94
C PRO A 381 -10.67 -3.14 -25.31
N ARG A 382 -10.92 -3.99 -24.30
CA ARG A 382 -11.90 -5.08 -24.45
C ARG A 382 -13.32 -4.52 -24.39
N GLN A 383 -14.26 -5.19 -25.07
CA GLN A 383 -15.68 -4.92 -24.91
C GLN A 383 -16.24 -5.75 -23.76
N ALA A 384 -17.06 -5.15 -22.90
CA ALA A 384 -17.71 -5.86 -21.82
C ALA A 384 -19.10 -5.29 -21.52
N GLU A 385 -19.93 -6.16 -20.97
CA GLU A 385 -21.18 -5.79 -20.33
C GLU A 385 -20.89 -5.12 -18.98
N VAL A 386 -21.33 -3.87 -18.82
CA VAL A 386 -21.14 -3.06 -17.60
C VAL A 386 -22.50 -2.70 -17.01
N ILE A 387 -22.69 -2.93 -15.72
CA ILE A 387 -23.96 -2.63 -15.03
C ILE A 387 -24.01 -1.16 -14.66
N ARG A 388 -24.96 -0.41 -15.22
CA ARG A 388 -25.23 1.00 -14.94
C ARG A 388 -26.55 1.15 -14.20
N GLU A 389 -26.61 2.11 -13.29
CA GLU A 389 -27.89 2.58 -12.73
C GLU A 389 -28.41 3.77 -13.55
N ASP A 390 -29.69 3.74 -13.89
CA ASP A 390 -30.34 4.89 -14.53
C ASP A 390 -30.66 5.96 -13.48
N LEU A 391 -30.33 7.21 -13.80
CA LEU A 391 -30.82 8.37 -13.04
C LEU A 391 -32.05 8.97 -13.71
N GLU A 392 -32.94 9.55 -12.91
CA GLU A 392 -34.14 10.21 -13.38
C GLU A 392 -34.11 11.69 -13.02
N LYS A 393 -34.42 12.55 -14.00
CA LYS A 393 -34.54 13.99 -13.77
C LYS A 393 -35.75 14.32 -12.91
N THR A 394 -35.56 15.19 -11.93
CA THR A 394 -36.58 15.68 -11.01
C THR A 394 -36.97 17.11 -11.34
N VAL A 395 -38.20 17.48 -11.00
CA VAL A 395 -38.68 18.88 -11.13
C VAL A 395 -38.10 19.77 -10.03
N ASP A 396 -37.74 19.19 -8.88
CA ASP A 396 -37.00 19.83 -7.81
C ASP A 396 -35.50 19.82 -8.12
N SER A 397 -34.82 20.96 -7.92
CA SER A 397 -33.38 21.13 -8.13
C SER A 397 -32.53 20.87 -6.88
N SER A 398 -33.14 20.34 -5.82
CA SER A 398 -32.46 19.91 -4.61
C SER A 398 -31.53 18.71 -4.85
N ILE A 399 -30.57 18.52 -3.94
CA ILE A 399 -29.74 17.31 -3.89
C ILE A 399 -30.57 16.26 -3.18
N THR A 400 -30.81 15.13 -3.84
CA THR A 400 -31.66 14.06 -3.29
C THR A 400 -30.89 13.12 -2.37
N GLN A 401 -29.61 12.86 -2.68
CA GLN A 401 -28.70 11.99 -1.92
C GLN A 401 -27.23 12.43 -2.16
N PRO A 402 -26.28 12.07 -1.28
CA PRO A 402 -24.85 12.30 -1.51
C PRO A 402 -24.38 11.78 -2.89
N GLY A 403 -23.61 12.63 -3.57
CA GLY A 403 -23.08 12.46 -4.92
C GLY A 403 -24.07 12.43 -6.07
N VAL A 404 -25.38 12.54 -5.81
CA VAL A 404 -26.38 12.63 -6.87
C VAL A 404 -26.43 14.06 -7.42
N PRO A 405 -26.35 14.25 -8.75
CA PRO A 405 -26.47 15.56 -9.36
C PRO A 405 -27.76 16.28 -8.96
N ARG A 406 -27.69 17.61 -8.84
CA ARG A 406 -28.88 18.44 -8.57
C ARG A 406 -29.91 18.27 -9.67
N GLY A 407 -31.18 18.11 -9.28
CA GLY A 407 -32.24 17.88 -10.25
C GLY A 407 -32.30 16.44 -10.77
N GLU A 408 -31.62 15.51 -10.10
CA GLU A 408 -31.69 14.08 -10.41
C GLU A 408 -31.93 13.25 -9.15
N ARG A 409 -32.47 12.05 -9.36
CA ARG A 409 -32.63 11.02 -8.34
C ARG A 409 -32.19 9.66 -8.84
N ARG A 410 -31.65 8.86 -7.92
CA ARG A 410 -31.40 7.44 -8.13
C ARG A 410 -32.72 6.69 -8.30
N THR A 411 -32.74 5.74 -9.23
CA THR A 411 -33.96 4.98 -9.55
C THR A 411 -33.94 3.57 -8.99
N GLY A 412 -32.76 3.04 -8.64
CA GLY A 412 -32.56 1.62 -8.31
C GLY A 412 -32.82 0.68 -9.50
N ARG A 413 -33.03 1.21 -10.72
CA ARG A 413 -33.15 0.41 -11.94
C ARG A 413 -31.77 0.26 -12.56
N PHE A 414 -31.34 -0.98 -12.70
CA PHE A 414 -30.04 -1.32 -13.25
C PHE A 414 -30.20 -1.93 -14.64
N GLY A 415 -29.44 -1.40 -15.59
CA GLY A 415 -29.30 -1.91 -16.94
C GLY A 415 -27.88 -2.38 -17.19
N THR A 416 -27.70 -3.25 -18.18
CA THR A 416 -26.37 -3.63 -18.66
C THR A 416 -26.11 -2.95 -19.99
N ILE A 417 -24.95 -2.32 -20.11
CA ILE A 417 -24.53 -1.63 -21.32
C ILE A 417 -23.22 -2.24 -21.79
N ARG A 418 -23.19 -2.68 -23.05
CA ARG A 418 -21.96 -3.13 -23.71
C ARG A 418 -21.10 -1.92 -24.07
N MET A 419 -19.89 -1.85 -23.51
CA MET A 419 -18.99 -0.73 -23.75
C MET A 419 -17.50 -1.12 -23.70
N PRO A 420 -16.60 -0.26 -24.21
CA PRO A 420 -15.17 -0.43 -24.02
C PRO A 420 -14.78 -0.34 -22.54
N VAL A 421 -13.94 -1.26 -22.08
CA VAL A 421 -13.34 -1.26 -20.74
C VAL A 421 -11.83 -1.02 -20.84
N TYR A 422 -11.40 0.14 -20.34
CA TYR A 422 -10.01 0.58 -20.27
C TYR A 422 -9.45 0.26 -18.88
N ASP A 423 -9.03 -0.99 -18.69
CA ASP A 423 -8.46 -1.47 -17.43
C ASP A 423 -6.93 -1.63 -17.47
N ARG A 424 -6.28 -1.44 -18.62
CA ARG A 424 -4.83 -1.66 -18.82
C ARG A 424 -4.10 -0.45 -19.37
N PHE A 425 -2.79 -0.48 -19.15
CA PHE A 425 -1.84 0.46 -19.71
C PHE A 425 -0.81 -0.28 -20.57
N THR A 426 -0.28 0.42 -21.57
CA THR A 426 0.87 0.00 -22.37
C THR A 426 2.04 0.94 -22.14
N SER A 427 3.27 0.47 -22.37
CA SER A 427 4.45 1.32 -22.27
C SER A 427 4.51 2.31 -23.43
N THR A 428 4.92 3.54 -23.13
CA THR A 428 5.30 4.56 -24.12
C THR A 428 6.78 4.89 -24.09
N LEU A 429 7.49 4.43 -23.05
CA LEU A 429 8.93 4.62 -22.90
C LEU A 429 9.53 3.51 -22.03
N ASP A 430 10.37 2.69 -22.66
CA ASP A 430 11.07 1.58 -22.02
C ASP A 430 12.54 1.90 -21.74
N ARG A 431 13.09 1.28 -20.70
CA ARG A 431 14.51 1.37 -20.36
C ARG A 431 15.14 0.02 -20.15
N THR A 432 16.25 -0.22 -20.84
CA THR A 432 17.17 -1.30 -20.48
C THR A 432 17.91 -0.93 -19.19
N PRO A 433 17.82 -1.75 -18.13
CA PRO A 433 18.52 -1.48 -16.88
C PRO A 433 20.04 -1.41 -17.09
N PRO A 434 20.74 -0.35 -16.63
CA PRO A 434 22.20 -0.35 -16.57
C PRO A 434 22.69 -1.32 -15.49
N ALA A 435 23.99 -1.62 -15.42
CA ALA A 435 24.54 -2.41 -14.31
C ALA A 435 24.40 -1.67 -12.96
N ALA A 436 24.55 -0.35 -12.98
CA ALA A 436 24.28 0.51 -11.85
C ALA A 436 24.00 1.96 -12.27
N TYR A 437 23.38 2.69 -11.35
CA TYR A 437 23.32 4.15 -11.36
C TYR A 437 24.37 4.70 -10.40
N VAL A 438 24.99 5.81 -10.79
CA VAL A 438 25.94 6.56 -9.97
C VAL A 438 25.31 7.89 -9.62
N VAL A 439 25.15 8.13 -8.32
CA VAL A 439 24.57 9.35 -7.75
C VAL A 439 25.70 10.18 -7.14
N ALA A 440 25.63 11.49 -7.33
CA ALA A 440 26.68 12.41 -6.89
C ALA A 440 26.82 12.46 -5.35
N PRO A 441 28.02 12.72 -4.80
CA PRO A 441 28.28 12.69 -3.36
C PRO A 441 27.40 13.62 -2.52
N GLN A 442 26.96 14.75 -3.09
CA GLN A 442 26.13 15.75 -2.40
C GLN A 442 24.64 15.38 -2.31
N ALA A 443 24.15 14.46 -3.14
CA ALA A 443 22.73 14.07 -3.22
C ALA A 443 22.33 13.10 -2.09
N THR A 444 22.58 13.51 -0.84
CA THR A 444 22.35 12.67 0.36
C THR A 444 20.87 12.42 0.63
N GLU A 445 19.99 13.35 0.29
CA GLU A 445 18.53 13.20 0.40
C GLU A 445 18.01 12.08 -0.52
N VAL A 446 18.49 12.03 -1.77
CA VAL A 446 18.19 10.96 -2.73
C VAL A 446 18.62 9.60 -2.16
N VAL A 447 19.82 9.52 -1.59
CA VAL A 447 20.32 8.27 -0.98
C VAL A 447 19.52 7.85 0.24
N ALA A 448 19.10 8.80 1.08
CA ALA A 448 18.24 8.52 2.22
C ALA A 448 16.89 7.95 1.76
N LEU A 449 16.29 8.55 0.72
CA LEU A 449 15.02 8.09 0.15
C LEU A 449 15.15 6.71 -0.54
N LEU A 450 16.22 6.46 -1.29
CA LEU A 450 16.52 5.13 -1.84
C LEU A 450 16.56 4.07 -0.73
N ARG A 451 17.28 4.34 0.37
CA ARG A 451 17.38 3.42 1.51
C ARG A 451 16.04 3.22 2.22
N LEU A 452 15.21 4.26 2.30
CA LEU A 452 13.84 4.15 2.81
C LEU A 452 12.99 3.23 1.93
N HIS A 453 13.13 3.32 0.61
CA HIS A 453 12.62 2.32 -0.33
C HIS A 453 13.43 1.02 -0.33
N GLY A 454 14.19 0.71 0.72
CA GLY A 454 14.97 -0.52 0.93
C GLY A 454 15.93 -0.89 -0.19
N ILE A 455 16.36 0.10 -0.98
CA ILE A 455 17.38 -0.06 -2.02
C ILE A 455 18.75 0.00 -1.34
N ARG A 456 19.60 -0.99 -1.63
CA ARG A 456 20.99 -0.99 -1.18
C ARG A 456 21.77 0.01 -2.01
N VAL A 457 22.50 0.87 -1.30
CA VAL A 457 23.35 1.92 -1.86
C VAL A 457 24.75 1.80 -1.28
N GLU A 458 25.72 1.55 -2.15
CA GLU A 458 27.14 1.52 -1.81
C GLU A 458 27.77 2.90 -2.01
N ARG A 459 28.94 3.12 -1.42
CA ARG A 459 29.74 4.32 -1.64
C ARG A 459 31.15 3.94 -2.07
N SER A 460 31.68 4.63 -3.08
CA SER A 460 33.07 4.49 -3.51
C SER A 460 33.89 5.63 -2.93
N ASP A 461 34.89 5.37 -2.09
CA ASP A 461 35.76 6.44 -1.57
C ASP A 461 36.90 6.84 -2.52
N SER A 462 37.10 6.08 -3.60
CA SER A 462 38.11 6.38 -4.63
C SER A 462 37.47 6.89 -5.91
N ALA A 463 38.16 7.80 -6.59
CA ALA A 463 37.85 8.18 -7.96
C ALA A 463 38.13 7.02 -8.92
N TRP A 464 37.27 6.84 -9.92
CA TRP A 464 37.44 5.80 -10.93
C TRP A 464 36.73 6.16 -12.24
N THR A 465 36.97 5.39 -13.28
CA THR A 465 36.28 5.55 -14.56
C THR A 465 35.55 4.27 -14.96
N ALA A 466 34.38 4.44 -15.59
CA ALA A 466 33.55 3.35 -16.08
C ALA A 466 33.02 3.67 -17.47
N ARG A 467 32.72 2.65 -18.28
CA ARG A 467 31.89 2.83 -19.47
C ARG A 467 30.45 3.04 -19.04
N GLY A 468 29.80 4.03 -19.64
CA GLY A 468 28.44 4.38 -19.26
C GLY A 468 27.85 5.50 -20.10
N GLU A 469 26.72 6.03 -19.63
CA GLU A 469 25.97 7.08 -20.28
C GLU A 469 25.65 8.22 -19.30
N GLY A 470 25.87 9.45 -19.77
CA GLY A 470 25.36 10.65 -19.13
C GLY A 470 24.16 11.18 -19.90
N PHE A 471 23.15 11.71 -19.20
CA PHE A 471 21.99 12.31 -19.85
C PHE A 471 22.19 13.82 -19.98
N VAL A 472 22.12 14.33 -21.22
CA VAL A 472 22.11 15.78 -21.49
C VAL A 472 20.66 16.25 -21.59
N ILE A 473 20.33 17.28 -20.82
CA ILE A 473 18.97 17.79 -20.68
C ILE A 473 18.68 18.75 -21.83
N ASP A 474 17.72 18.41 -22.69
CA ASP A 474 17.28 19.26 -23.78
C ASP A 474 16.13 20.18 -23.38
N SER A 475 15.26 19.71 -22.48
CA SER A 475 14.21 20.55 -21.90
C SER A 475 13.84 20.12 -20.48
N ILE A 476 13.40 21.13 -19.71
CA ILE A 476 12.82 21.00 -18.37
C ILE A 476 11.41 21.55 -18.46
N ILE A 477 10.42 20.73 -18.12
CA ILE A 477 9.01 21.09 -18.14
C ILE A 477 8.50 21.01 -16.71
N THR A 478 8.14 22.16 -16.13
CA THR A 478 7.64 22.26 -14.76
C THR A 478 6.13 22.47 -14.79
N ALA A 479 5.39 21.71 -13.98
CA ALA A 479 3.95 21.87 -13.85
C ALA A 479 3.60 23.26 -13.28
N PRO A 480 2.64 24.00 -13.87
CA PRO A 480 2.31 25.35 -13.43
C PRO A 480 1.61 25.38 -12.06
N ARG A 481 0.97 24.28 -11.66
CA ARG A 481 0.28 24.13 -10.38
C ARG A 481 0.99 23.08 -9.55
N THR A 482 0.98 23.29 -8.23
CA THR A 482 1.47 22.30 -7.30
C THR A 482 0.52 21.11 -7.22
N PHE A 483 1.07 19.91 -7.18
CA PHE A 483 0.39 18.68 -6.82
C PHE A 483 1.09 18.10 -5.59
N GLN A 484 0.34 17.90 -4.49
CA GLN A 484 0.90 17.39 -3.23
C GLN A 484 2.12 18.19 -2.72
N GLY A 485 2.13 19.52 -2.93
CA GLY A 485 3.23 20.40 -2.55
C GLY A 485 4.36 20.52 -3.59
N HIS A 486 4.29 19.81 -4.71
CA HIS A 486 5.34 19.76 -5.73
C HIS A 486 4.93 20.38 -7.05
N HIS A 487 5.82 21.16 -7.66
CA HIS A 487 5.70 21.52 -9.06
C HIS A 487 6.34 20.42 -9.90
N GLU A 488 5.56 19.40 -10.27
CA GLU A 488 6.08 18.20 -10.91
C GLU A 488 6.97 18.54 -12.13
N VAL A 489 8.16 17.93 -12.21
CA VAL A 489 9.13 18.18 -13.29
C VAL A 489 9.20 17.00 -14.26
N ARG A 490 9.18 17.29 -15.56
CA ARG A 490 9.47 16.32 -16.63
C ARG A 490 10.65 16.78 -17.46
N LEU A 491 11.56 15.85 -17.73
CA LEU A 491 12.71 16.10 -18.60
C LEU A 491 12.50 15.48 -19.99
N LYS A 492 13.14 16.09 -20.98
CA LYS A 492 13.51 15.46 -22.25
C LYS A 492 14.99 15.69 -22.48
N GLY A 493 15.64 14.77 -23.17
CA GLY A 493 17.07 14.84 -23.40
C GLY A 493 17.59 13.68 -24.22
N ARG A 494 18.91 13.55 -24.23
CA ARG A 494 19.62 12.49 -24.97
C ARG A 494 20.71 11.87 -24.12
N TRP A 495 20.97 10.59 -24.36
CA TRP A 495 22.05 9.86 -23.71
C TRP A 495 23.33 9.96 -24.53
N GLU A 496 24.43 10.33 -23.86
CA GLU A 496 25.77 10.36 -24.44
C GLU A 496 26.61 9.22 -23.85
N ARG A 497 26.95 8.26 -24.70
CA ARG A 497 27.85 7.15 -24.36
C ARG A 497 29.29 7.64 -24.25
N GLY A 498 30.01 7.09 -23.29
CA GLY A 498 31.43 7.37 -23.14
C GLY A 498 32.03 6.79 -21.87
N VAL A 499 33.27 7.19 -21.60
CA VAL A 499 33.91 6.95 -20.32
C VAL A 499 33.46 8.02 -19.35
N GLN A 500 32.80 7.60 -18.27
CA GLN A 500 32.31 8.47 -17.21
C GLN A 500 33.36 8.55 -16.10
N ALA A 501 33.73 9.77 -15.73
CA ALA A 501 34.58 10.01 -14.56
C ALA A 501 33.71 10.02 -13.30
N ILE A 502 34.02 9.16 -12.35
CA ILE A 502 33.25 9.00 -11.12
C ILE A 502 34.09 9.54 -9.97
N PRO A 503 33.66 10.64 -9.33
CA PRO A 503 34.41 11.26 -8.26
C PRO A 503 34.46 10.35 -7.01
N PRO A 504 35.41 10.59 -6.10
CA PRO A 504 35.40 9.92 -4.80
C PRO A 504 34.13 10.31 -4.04
N LYS A 505 33.69 9.42 -3.15
CA LYS A 505 32.47 9.50 -2.34
C LYS A 505 31.16 9.40 -3.12
N SER A 506 31.20 9.08 -4.41
CA SER A 506 29.99 8.79 -5.19
C SER A 506 29.24 7.58 -4.66
N PHE A 507 27.91 7.64 -4.77
CA PHE A 507 27.03 6.55 -4.39
C PHE A 507 26.76 5.66 -5.61
N ILE A 508 26.83 4.34 -5.40
CA ILE A 508 26.61 3.33 -6.43
C ILE A 508 25.35 2.55 -6.08
N VAL A 509 24.40 2.55 -7.00
CA VAL A 509 23.10 1.88 -6.86
C VAL A 509 23.04 0.80 -7.93
N SER A 510 23.44 -0.42 -7.58
CA SER A 510 23.37 -1.54 -8.53
C SER A 510 21.92 -1.93 -8.82
N THR A 511 21.61 -2.23 -10.08
CA THR A 511 20.31 -2.79 -10.47
C THR A 511 20.21 -4.29 -10.17
N ALA A 512 21.35 -4.97 -9.89
CA ALA A 512 21.40 -6.36 -9.44
C ALA A 512 21.03 -6.51 -7.97
N GLN A 513 19.79 -6.18 -7.66
CA GLN A 513 19.14 -6.42 -6.37
C GLN A 513 17.63 -6.54 -6.56
N PRO A 514 16.88 -7.15 -5.62
CA PRO A 514 15.44 -7.42 -5.81
C PRO A 514 14.59 -6.23 -6.27
N ARG A 515 15.00 -4.99 -5.94
CA ARG A 515 14.31 -3.75 -6.32
C ARG A 515 14.79 -3.14 -7.64
N GLY A 516 15.44 -3.90 -8.51
CA GLY A 516 16.02 -3.39 -9.76
C GLY A 516 15.05 -2.60 -10.62
N ALA A 517 13.82 -3.10 -10.82
CA ALA A 517 12.80 -2.40 -11.62
C ALA A 517 12.43 -1.05 -10.99
N LEU A 518 12.25 -1.01 -9.66
CA LEU A 518 11.98 0.21 -8.93
C LEU A 518 13.16 1.20 -9.02
N ILE A 519 14.41 0.74 -8.92
CA ILE A 519 15.59 1.59 -9.06
C ILE A 519 15.60 2.30 -10.41
N VAL A 520 15.33 1.58 -11.50
CA VAL A 520 15.22 2.16 -12.84
C VAL A 520 14.11 3.20 -12.85
N TYR A 521 12.91 2.86 -12.37
CA TYR A 521 11.79 3.80 -12.35
C TYR A 521 12.08 5.09 -11.56
N LEU A 522 12.76 4.98 -10.41
CA LEU A 522 13.03 6.13 -9.54
C LEU A 522 14.14 7.05 -10.07
N LEU A 523 15.19 6.48 -10.68
CA LEU A 523 16.41 7.22 -11.04
C LEU A 523 16.50 7.63 -12.52
N GLU A 524 15.61 7.13 -13.36
CA GLU A 524 15.55 7.53 -14.75
C GLU A 524 15.06 8.99 -14.90
N PRO A 525 15.82 9.87 -15.60
CA PRO A 525 15.50 11.30 -15.71
C PRO A 525 14.16 11.56 -16.38
N GLU A 526 13.72 10.63 -17.23
CA GLU A 526 12.50 10.74 -18.02
C GLU A 526 11.33 9.96 -17.43
N SER A 527 11.48 9.34 -16.26
CA SER A 527 10.36 8.65 -15.59
C SER A 527 9.16 9.59 -15.37
N ASP A 528 7.93 9.09 -15.52
CA ASP A 528 6.71 9.88 -15.34
C ASP A 528 6.30 10.10 -13.86
N ASP A 529 6.97 9.41 -12.95
CA ASP A 529 6.75 9.49 -11.50
C ASP A 529 8.01 9.13 -10.70
N GLY A 530 9.19 9.45 -11.23
CA GLY A 530 10.48 9.21 -10.58
C GLY A 530 10.90 10.35 -9.65
N PHE A 531 12.11 10.30 -9.10
CA PHE A 531 12.61 11.35 -8.22
C PHE A 531 12.75 12.72 -8.88
N THR A 532 13.01 12.75 -10.20
CA THR A 532 12.95 13.98 -10.98
C THR A 532 11.56 14.61 -10.94
N THR A 533 10.51 13.81 -11.07
CA THR A 533 9.11 14.27 -10.99
C THR A 533 8.81 14.95 -9.67
N TRP A 534 9.37 14.44 -8.58
CA TRP A 534 9.15 14.93 -7.21
C TRP A 534 10.18 15.96 -6.74
N ASN A 535 10.86 16.66 -7.67
CA ASN A 535 11.78 17.77 -7.40
C ASN A 535 13.09 17.44 -6.65
N LEU A 536 13.48 16.16 -6.54
CA LEU A 536 14.68 15.77 -5.79
C LEU A 536 16.00 16.23 -6.43
N PHE A 537 15.98 16.60 -7.71
CA PHE A 537 17.18 17.01 -8.46
C PHE A 537 17.16 18.48 -8.86
N ASP A 538 16.12 19.25 -8.54
CA ASP A 538 15.85 20.57 -9.14
C ASP A 538 17.01 21.55 -9.04
N ARG A 539 17.77 21.52 -7.95
CA ARG A 539 18.95 22.40 -7.73
C ARG A 539 20.06 22.18 -8.76
N GLU A 540 20.07 21.03 -9.43
CA GLU A 540 21.12 20.57 -10.33
C GLU A 540 20.66 20.57 -11.80
N LEU A 541 19.37 20.83 -12.08
CA LEU A 541 18.82 20.79 -13.42
C LEU A 541 19.09 22.09 -14.19
N GLN A 542 19.72 21.96 -15.35
CA GLN A 542 19.93 23.07 -16.28
C GLN A 542 19.75 22.60 -17.72
N LYS A 543 19.02 23.37 -18.54
CA LYS A 543 18.91 23.09 -19.98
C LYS A 543 20.30 23.16 -20.63
N GLY A 544 20.64 22.13 -21.41
CA GLY A 544 21.98 21.91 -21.97
C GLY A 544 22.98 21.29 -20.99
N GLY A 545 22.63 21.21 -19.71
CA GLY A 545 23.44 20.59 -18.65
C GLY A 545 23.29 19.07 -18.60
N ARG A 546 24.07 18.44 -17.72
CA ARG A 546 24.01 16.99 -17.47
C ARG A 546 23.15 16.68 -16.26
N PHE A 547 22.33 15.65 -16.36
CA PHE A 547 21.57 15.11 -15.24
C PHE A 547 22.51 14.54 -14.16
N PRO A 548 22.23 14.75 -12.86
CA PRO A 548 23.12 14.36 -11.76
C PRO A 548 23.22 12.85 -11.49
N VAL A 549 22.48 12.02 -12.22
CA VAL A 549 22.60 10.56 -12.16
C VAL A 549 23.17 10.02 -13.46
N THR A 550 24.26 9.26 -13.34
CA THR A 550 24.94 8.64 -14.47
C THR A 550 24.66 7.14 -14.50
N ARG A 551 24.50 6.55 -15.69
CA ARG A 551 24.41 5.10 -15.86
C ARG A 551 25.80 4.51 -16.11
N ILE A 552 26.09 3.35 -15.54
CA ILE A 552 27.30 2.59 -15.84
C ILE A 552 26.98 1.17 -16.28
N PHE A 553 27.71 0.68 -17.28
CA PHE A 553 27.47 -0.62 -17.93
C PHE A 553 28.19 -1.77 -17.26
N ASP A 554 29.27 -1.48 -16.54
CA ASP A 554 29.99 -2.46 -15.74
C ASP A 554 30.57 -1.80 -14.49
N LEU A 555 30.80 -2.63 -13.46
CA LEU A 555 31.42 -2.22 -12.20
C LEU A 555 32.95 -2.41 -12.22
N ARG A 556 33.57 -2.69 -13.37
CA ARG A 556 35.03 -2.90 -13.44
C ARG A 556 35.69 -1.54 -13.27
N ARG A 557 36.30 -1.35 -12.09
CA ARG A 557 36.88 -0.06 -11.72
C ARG A 557 38.18 0.20 -12.48
N GLY A 558 38.12 0.98 -13.56
CA GLY A 558 39.31 1.54 -14.18
C GLY A 558 39.93 2.58 -13.24
N ARG A 559 41.25 2.51 -12.99
CA ARG A 559 41.95 3.59 -12.29
C ARG A 559 41.88 4.85 -13.16
N ALA A 560 41.43 5.96 -12.59
CA ALA A 560 41.49 7.25 -13.27
C ALA A 560 42.96 7.57 -13.61
N ALA A 561 43.26 7.75 -14.89
CA ALA A 561 44.60 8.12 -15.33
C ALA A 561 44.92 9.52 -14.79
N THR A 562 45.83 9.61 -13.82
CA THR A 562 46.45 10.88 -13.42
C THR A 562 47.17 11.44 -14.65
N ARG A 563 46.56 12.43 -15.32
CA ARG A 563 47.26 13.27 -16.29
C ARG A 563 48.35 14.03 -15.53
N ARG A 564 49.58 13.50 -15.54
CA ARG A 564 50.77 14.31 -15.26
C ARG A 564 50.93 15.26 -16.44
N SER A 565 50.79 16.57 -16.20
CA SER A 565 51.29 17.56 -17.14
C SER A 565 52.82 17.44 -17.15
N SER A 566 53.36 16.90 -18.23
CA SER A 566 54.79 17.06 -18.52
C SER A 566 55.01 18.51 -18.92
N ALA A 567 55.51 19.32 -17.99
CA ALA A 567 56.07 20.61 -18.31
C ALA A 567 57.24 20.42 -19.28
N SER A 568 57.15 21.09 -20.42
CA SER A 568 58.22 21.25 -21.40
C SER A 568 59.42 21.94 -20.75
N THR A 569 60.48 21.20 -20.47
CA THR A 569 61.82 21.78 -20.26
C THR A 569 62.53 21.86 -21.59
N THR A 570 62.52 23.06 -22.16
CA THR A 570 63.46 23.51 -23.19
C THR A 570 64.88 23.46 -22.62
N LYS A 571 65.79 22.73 -23.28
CA LYS A 571 67.23 22.86 -23.07
C LYS A 571 67.76 24.03 -23.91
N PRO A 572 68.66 24.88 -23.39
CA PRO A 572 69.43 25.78 -24.22
C PRO A 572 70.66 25.08 -24.79
N GLU A 573 71.08 25.56 -25.97
CA GLU A 573 72.28 25.17 -26.70
C GLU A 573 73.56 25.50 -25.92
N ASN A 574 74.49 24.54 -25.89
CA ASN A 574 75.92 24.68 -26.21
C ASN A 574 76.62 23.32 -26.11
#